data_AF-A0A8J3E6M1-F1
#
_entry.id   AF-A0A8J3E6M1-F1
#
_cell.length_a   1.000
_cell.length_b   1.000
_cell.length_c   1.000
_cell.angle_alpha   90.00
_cell.angle_beta   90.00
_cell.angle_gamma   90.00
#
_symmetry.space_group_name_H-M   'P 1'
#
loop_
_entity.id
_entity.type
_entity.pdbx_description
1 polymer ?
#
loop_
_entity_poly.entity_id
_entity_poly.type
_entity_poly.pdbx_seq_one_letter_code
_entity_poly.pdbx_strand_id
1 'polypeptide(L)'
;MTTKSNASERSSISSLTRYLQEIRQYGTLEPEQEQLLARRWTEHRDSAAAEALVTSHLGLIVKIAHGFRGYGLPLAELVAEGNVGMMQAICRFDPDRGFRLSTYAMWWIRAAILEYILKSWSMVRLCTTPRHKRLFFKLRKLKGQLRAIEDGDLSPEIVTKIAVQLDVSEHDVVTMNRRMAGPDHSLNAPIAEDGEDQWQDWLVDPAESVETELGNRQEFNARRVLMWAAMDHLSERERHILTERRLRERPLKLDELASHYGVSRERIRQIEERAFRKLQEAVGTIAPRPGAKQPPALQMDALPAAMRPMVAPPAIAEARVRPFAPQQPDWDQVANPYSGAFPPRPEADWALEPVIAG
;
A
#
# COMPACT_ATOMS: atom_id res chain seq x y z
N MET A 1 17.89 11.18 -21.42
CA MET A 1 18.39 11.38 -20.02
C MET A 1 18.75 10.06 -19.30
N THR A 2 19.21 9.03 -20.03
CA THR A 2 19.62 7.71 -19.52
C THR A 2 20.99 7.68 -18.81
N THR A 3 21.62 8.83 -18.61
CA THR A 3 23.00 8.93 -18.10
C THR A 3 23.12 8.92 -16.58
N LYS A 4 22.10 9.37 -15.83
CA LYS A 4 22.16 9.45 -14.35
C LYS A 4 21.88 8.11 -13.65
N SER A 5 20.91 7.30 -14.10
CA SER A 5 20.69 5.95 -13.56
C SER A 5 21.89 5.05 -13.84
N ASN A 6 22.38 5.06 -15.08
CA ASN A 6 23.60 4.35 -15.47
C ASN A 6 24.86 4.83 -14.73
N ALA A 7 24.94 6.08 -14.26
CA ALA A 7 26.09 6.57 -13.50
C ALA A 7 26.07 6.04 -12.06
N SER A 8 24.90 6.00 -11.42
CA SER A 8 24.73 5.41 -10.09
C SER A 8 24.97 3.91 -10.10
N GLU A 9 24.44 3.20 -11.10
CA GLU A 9 24.68 1.77 -11.28
C GLU A 9 26.16 1.50 -11.56
N ARG A 10 26.81 2.26 -12.47
CA ARG A 10 28.25 2.14 -12.72
C ARG A 10 29.11 2.43 -11.47
N SER A 11 28.70 3.40 -10.66
CA SER A 11 29.35 3.70 -9.38
C SER A 11 29.18 2.55 -8.38
N SER A 12 27.98 1.96 -8.27
CA SER A 12 27.74 0.80 -7.39
C SER A 12 28.48 -0.46 -7.83
N ILE A 13 28.64 -0.67 -9.14
CA ILE A 13 29.41 -1.79 -9.69
C ILE A 13 30.91 -1.58 -9.42
N SER A 14 31.39 -0.34 -9.55
CA SER A 14 32.76 0.04 -9.22
C SER A 14 33.06 -0.12 -7.72
N SER A 15 32.15 0.32 -6.84
CA SER A 15 32.30 0.17 -5.39
C SER A 15 32.24 -1.28 -4.94
N LEU A 16 31.35 -2.08 -5.53
CA LEU A 16 31.27 -3.52 -5.24
C LEU A 16 32.53 -4.25 -5.69
N THR A 17 33.08 -3.90 -6.85
CA THR A 17 34.32 -4.53 -7.35
C THR A 17 35.49 -4.25 -6.41
N ARG A 18 35.61 -3.01 -5.90
CA ARG A 18 36.62 -2.66 -4.88
C ARG A 18 36.41 -3.46 -3.59
N TYR A 19 35.18 -3.50 -3.08
CA TYR A 19 34.85 -4.30 -1.91
C TYR A 19 35.24 -5.77 -2.09
N LEU A 20 34.91 -6.37 -3.24
CA LEU A 20 35.27 -7.76 -3.54
C LEU A 20 36.78 -8.01 -3.64
N GLN A 21 37.59 -6.98 -3.94
CA GLN A 21 39.05 -7.07 -3.91
C GLN A 21 39.59 -6.96 -2.48
N GLU A 22 39.04 -6.06 -1.67
CA GLU A 22 39.41 -5.88 -0.26
C GLU A 22 39.11 -7.14 0.56
N ILE A 23 37.94 -7.77 0.37
CA ILE A 23 37.59 -8.98 1.13
C ILE A 23 38.53 -10.16 0.87
N ARG A 24 39.20 -10.20 -0.28
CA ARG A 24 40.15 -11.27 -0.62
C ARG A 24 41.47 -11.15 0.15
N GLN A 25 41.76 -9.98 0.71
CA GLN A 25 42.95 -9.77 1.52
C GLN A 25 42.82 -10.40 2.91
N TYR A 26 41.59 -10.61 3.39
CA TYR A 26 41.33 -11.31 4.64
C TYR A 26 41.46 -12.83 4.43
N GLY A 27 42.34 -13.44 5.21
CA GLY A 27 42.51 -14.90 5.25
C GLY A 27 41.39 -15.60 6.01
N THR A 28 41.20 -16.89 5.74
CA THR A 28 40.30 -17.74 6.52
C THR A 28 40.94 -18.12 7.85
N LEU A 29 40.16 -18.13 8.92
CA LEU A 29 40.63 -18.54 10.24
C LEU A 29 40.67 -20.06 10.38
N GLU A 30 41.72 -20.54 11.05
CA GLU A 30 41.79 -21.93 11.51
C GLU A 30 40.77 -22.18 12.64
N PRO A 31 40.24 -23.41 12.78
CA PRO A 31 39.19 -23.69 13.77
C PRO A 31 39.58 -23.35 15.21
N GLU A 32 40.84 -23.53 15.59
CA GLU A 32 41.34 -23.20 16.93
C GLU A 32 41.33 -21.68 17.19
N GLN A 33 41.72 -20.89 16.18
CA GLN A 33 41.71 -19.42 16.25
C GLN A 33 40.28 -18.89 16.33
N GLU A 34 39.38 -19.47 15.54
CA GLU A 34 37.95 -19.14 15.54
C GLU A 34 37.33 -19.38 16.91
N GLN A 35 37.62 -20.51 17.56
CA GLN A 35 37.16 -20.80 18.91
C GLN A 35 37.71 -19.82 19.95
N LEU A 36 39.00 -19.49 19.88
CA LEU A 36 39.63 -18.53 20.79
C LEU A 36 38.97 -17.15 20.68
N LEU A 37 38.78 -16.65 19.45
CA LEU A 37 38.15 -15.37 19.19
C LEU A 37 36.67 -15.38 19.62
N ALA A 38 35.95 -16.47 19.37
CA ALA A 38 34.56 -16.61 19.80
C ALA A 38 34.43 -16.61 21.33
N ARG A 39 35.33 -17.29 22.05
CA ARG A 39 35.35 -17.25 23.53
C ARG A 39 35.65 -15.85 24.06
N ARG A 40 36.65 -15.17 23.50
CA ARG A 40 36.97 -13.77 23.86
C ARG A 40 35.78 -12.84 23.67
N TRP A 41 35.03 -12.99 22.58
CA TRP A 41 33.81 -12.23 22.37
C TRP A 41 32.73 -12.56 23.41
N THR A 42 32.47 -13.84 23.68
CA THR A 42 31.42 -14.26 24.62
C THR A 42 31.72 -13.86 26.06
N GLU A 43 32.96 -14.00 26.51
CA GLU A 43 33.38 -13.73 27.90
C GLU A 43 33.67 -12.25 28.16
N HIS A 44 34.33 -11.57 27.22
CA HIS A 44 34.85 -10.21 27.42
C HIS A 44 34.22 -9.14 26.54
N ARG A 45 33.32 -9.51 25.60
CA ARG A 45 32.71 -8.60 24.62
C ARG A 45 33.75 -7.79 23.83
N ASP A 46 34.89 -8.42 23.55
CA ASP A 46 36.00 -7.81 22.80
C ASP A 46 35.61 -7.50 21.35
N SER A 47 35.52 -6.21 21.02
CA SER A 47 35.15 -5.75 19.67
C SER A 47 36.15 -6.17 18.60
N ALA A 48 37.45 -6.24 18.93
CA ALA A 48 38.47 -6.66 17.97
C ALA A 48 38.32 -8.14 17.61
N ALA A 49 37.90 -8.97 18.57
CA ALA A 49 37.61 -10.37 18.33
C ALA A 49 36.38 -10.55 17.42
N ALA A 50 35.32 -9.77 17.63
CA ALA A 50 34.15 -9.77 16.76
C ALA A 50 34.48 -9.30 15.33
N GLU A 51 35.28 -8.24 15.19
CA GLU A 51 35.73 -7.74 13.89
C GLU A 51 36.53 -8.79 13.11
N ALA A 52 37.48 -9.47 13.77
CA ALA A 52 38.25 -10.55 13.16
C ALA A 52 37.37 -11.74 12.73
N LEU A 53 36.34 -12.08 13.52
CA LEU A 53 35.37 -13.12 13.16
C LEU A 53 34.49 -12.73 11.97
N VAL A 54 34.05 -11.47 11.88
CA VAL A 54 33.26 -10.97 10.73
C VAL A 54 34.11 -10.95 9.47
N THR A 55 35.27 -10.31 9.52
CA THR A 55 36.12 -10.05 8.34
C THR A 55 36.60 -11.34 7.68
N SER A 56 36.95 -12.36 8.47
CA SER A 56 37.33 -13.70 7.99
C SER A 56 36.21 -14.45 7.24
N HIS A 57 34.93 -14.09 7.46
CA HIS A 57 33.78 -14.75 6.88
C HIS A 57 33.09 -13.93 5.77
N LEU A 58 33.63 -12.78 5.38
CA LEU A 58 33.04 -11.93 4.33
C LEU A 58 32.90 -12.67 2.99
N GLY A 59 33.87 -13.53 2.65
CA GLY A 59 33.79 -14.37 1.43
C GLY A 59 32.63 -15.36 1.44
N LEU A 60 32.27 -15.91 2.60
CA LEU A 60 31.10 -16.80 2.76
C LEU A 60 29.80 -16.03 2.51
N ILE A 61 29.70 -14.81 3.04
CA ILE A 61 28.53 -13.95 2.88
C ILE A 61 28.30 -13.63 1.40
N VAL A 62 29.35 -13.24 0.68
CA VAL A 62 29.28 -12.99 -0.77
C VAL A 62 28.83 -14.23 -1.53
N LYS A 63 29.37 -15.41 -1.19
CA LYS A 63 28.98 -16.68 -1.81
C LYS A 63 27.50 -16.98 -1.61
N ILE A 64 26.96 -16.75 -0.40
CA ILE A 64 25.54 -16.94 -0.10
C ILE A 64 24.68 -15.90 -0.85
N ALA A 65 25.06 -14.63 -0.82
CA ALA A 65 24.35 -13.54 -1.49
C ALA A 65 24.23 -13.75 -3.01
N HIS A 66 25.26 -14.33 -3.64
CA HIS A 66 25.24 -14.64 -5.07
C HIS A 66 24.08 -15.57 -5.48
N GLY A 67 23.64 -16.46 -4.59
CA GLY A 67 22.49 -17.33 -4.81
C GLY A 67 21.14 -16.61 -4.91
N PHE A 68 21.08 -15.35 -4.46
CA PHE A 68 19.86 -14.54 -4.43
C PHE A 68 19.81 -13.46 -5.52
N ARG A 69 20.76 -13.45 -6.47
CA ARG A 69 20.78 -12.47 -7.58
C ARG A 69 19.53 -12.53 -8.48
N GLY A 70 18.85 -13.67 -8.53
CA GLY A 70 17.67 -13.88 -9.38
C GLY A 70 16.43 -13.06 -9.01
N TYR A 71 16.42 -12.36 -7.87
CA TYR A 71 15.29 -11.52 -7.43
C TYR A 71 15.33 -10.08 -7.96
N GLY A 72 16.39 -9.68 -8.69
CA GLY A 72 16.49 -8.36 -9.31
C GLY A 72 16.99 -7.24 -8.39
N LEU A 73 17.42 -7.56 -7.16
CA LEU A 73 18.00 -6.59 -6.22
C LEU A 73 19.52 -6.44 -6.40
N PRO A 74 20.09 -5.25 -6.13
CA PRO A 74 21.54 -5.03 -6.21
C PRO A 74 22.32 -5.98 -5.29
N LEU A 75 23.34 -6.66 -5.83
CA LEU A 75 24.15 -7.61 -5.05
C LEU A 75 24.84 -6.95 -3.84
N ALA A 76 25.24 -5.68 -3.96
CA ALA A 76 25.87 -4.94 -2.86
C ALA A 76 24.94 -4.83 -1.63
N GLU A 77 23.64 -4.64 -1.84
CA GLU A 77 22.65 -4.56 -0.76
C GLU A 77 22.43 -5.92 -0.11
N LEU A 78 22.35 -6.98 -0.92
CA LEU A 78 22.25 -8.36 -0.41
C LEU A 78 23.46 -8.73 0.46
N VAL A 79 24.66 -8.29 0.05
CA VAL A 79 25.89 -8.51 0.83
C VAL A 79 25.86 -7.70 2.12
N ALA A 80 25.42 -6.44 2.08
CA ALA A 80 25.32 -5.61 3.29
C ALA A 80 24.37 -6.21 4.32
N GLU A 81 23.20 -6.69 3.90
CA GLU A 81 22.24 -7.36 4.78
C GLU A 81 22.76 -8.72 5.27
N GLY A 82 23.50 -9.43 4.42
CA GLY A 82 24.24 -10.63 4.82
C GLY A 82 25.26 -10.35 5.93
N ASN A 83 25.96 -9.20 5.87
CA ASN A 83 26.88 -8.76 6.93
C ASN A 83 26.12 -8.48 8.24
N VAL A 84 24.94 -7.87 8.18
CA VAL A 84 24.06 -7.71 9.35
C VAL A 84 23.67 -9.07 9.93
N GLY A 85 23.30 -10.03 9.09
CA GLY A 85 23.03 -11.41 9.51
C GLY A 85 24.25 -12.08 10.18
N MET A 86 25.45 -11.87 9.65
CA MET A 86 26.69 -12.39 10.25
C MET A 86 26.94 -11.81 11.65
N MET A 87 26.78 -10.49 11.82
CA MET A 87 26.91 -9.84 13.13
C MET A 87 25.91 -10.41 14.14
N GLN A 88 24.66 -10.63 13.71
CA GLN A 88 23.63 -11.28 14.55
C GLN A 88 24.00 -12.72 14.93
N ALA A 89 24.63 -13.46 14.02
CA ALA A 89 25.12 -14.82 14.28
C ALA A 89 26.19 -14.81 15.38
N ILE A 90 27.20 -13.95 15.26
CA ILE A 90 28.30 -13.85 16.24
C ILE A 90 27.77 -13.48 17.63
N CYS A 91 26.82 -12.57 17.71
CA CYS A 91 26.19 -12.19 18.99
C CYS A 91 25.51 -13.35 19.73
N ARG A 92 25.09 -14.40 19.01
CA ARG A 92 24.33 -15.54 19.55
C ARG A 92 25.07 -16.88 19.43
N PHE A 93 26.30 -16.85 18.93
CA PHE A 93 27.10 -18.05 18.72
C PHE A 93 27.64 -18.56 20.05
N ASP A 94 27.58 -19.89 20.22
CA ASP A 94 28.03 -20.59 21.43
C ASP A 94 29.25 -21.45 21.06
N PRO A 95 30.47 -21.05 21.48
CA PRO A 95 31.71 -21.72 21.08
C PRO A 95 31.84 -23.13 21.68
N ASP A 96 31.14 -23.45 22.78
CA ASP A 96 31.31 -24.72 23.48
C ASP A 96 30.53 -25.87 22.83
N ARG A 97 29.68 -25.57 21.83
CA ARG A 97 28.92 -26.58 21.08
C ARG A 97 29.74 -27.36 20.06
N GLY A 98 30.99 -26.98 19.79
CA GLY A 98 31.91 -27.73 18.94
C GLY A 98 31.63 -27.70 17.42
N PHE A 99 30.70 -26.88 16.95
CA PHE A 99 30.45 -26.67 15.51
C PHE A 99 31.17 -25.42 15.00
N ARG A 100 31.53 -25.38 13.70
CA ARG A 100 32.09 -24.18 13.06
C ARG A 100 31.06 -23.04 13.04
N LEU A 101 31.52 -21.80 13.26
CA LEU A 101 30.72 -20.58 13.14
C LEU A 101 30.08 -20.47 11.75
N SER A 102 30.81 -20.84 10.69
CA SER A 102 30.29 -20.84 9.31
C SER A 102 28.99 -21.63 9.15
N THR A 103 28.89 -22.79 9.80
CA THR A 103 27.68 -23.64 9.79
C THR A 103 26.51 -22.95 10.48
N TYR A 104 26.76 -22.26 11.59
CA TYR A 104 25.73 -21.53 12.34
C TYR A 104 25.31 -20.23 11.64
N ALA A 105 26.30 -19.44 11.19
CA ALA A 105 26.12 -18.14 10.58
C ALA A 105 25.39 -18.22 9.23
N MET A 106 25.57 -19.31 8.47
CA MET A 106 24.87 -19.52 7.20
C MET A 106 23.35 -19.32 7.31
N TRP A 107 22.75 -19.73 8.43
CA TRP A 107 21.32 -19.57 8.69
C TRP A 107 20.92 -18.11 8.88
N TRP A 108 21.66 -17.39 9.70
CA TRP A 108 21.42 -15.98 9.98
C TRP A 108 21.64 -15.11 8.75
N ILE A 109 22.69 -15.40 7.97
CA ILE A 109 22.98 -14.71 6.72
C ILE A 109 21.81 -14.90 5.74
N ARG A 110 21.36 -16.14 5.53
CA ARG A 110 20.22 -16.42 4.64
C ARG A 110 18.93 -15.76 5.13
N ALA A 111 18.64 -15.83 6.44
CA ALA A 111 17.43 -15.24 7.00
C ALA A 111 17.41 -13.71 6.82
N ALA A 112 18.54 -13.03 7.07
CA ALA A 112 18.66 -11.59 6.88
C ALA A 112 18.44 -11.19 5.41
N ILE A 113 19.08 -11.89 4.48
CA ILE A 113 18.92 -11.65 3.04
C ILE A 113 17.46 -11.90 2.59
N LEU A 114 16.84 -13.00 3.02
CA LEU A 114 15.45 -13.32 2.68
C LEU A 114 14.48 -12.26 3.21
N GLU A 115 14.68 -11.79 4.43
CA GLU A 115 13.83 -10.74 5.02
C GLU A 115 14.02 -9.41 4.29
N TYR A 116 15.24 -9.07 3.87
CA TYR A 116 15.49 -7.90 3.03
C TYR A 116 14.77 -8.00 1.68
N ILE A 117 14.88 -9.15 1.00
CA ILE A 117 14.19 -9.36 -0.28
C ILE A 117 12.69 -9.13 -0.12
N LEU A 118 12.06 -9.69 0.92
CA LEU A 118 10.63 -9.51 1.14
C LEU A 118 10.22 -8.05 1.42
N LYS A 119 11.09 -7.26 2.06
CA LYS A 119 10.84 -5.85 2.37
C LYS A 119 11.07 -4.92 1.20
N SER A 120 12.04 -5.23 0.34
CA SER A 120 12.55 -4.32 -0.69
C SER A 120 12.13 -4.70 -2.10
N TRP A 121 11.51 -5.86 -2.31
CA TRP A 121 11.14 -6.32 -3.65
C TRP A 121 9.97 -5.55 -4.28
N SER A 122 9.02 -5.04 -3.49
CA SER A 122 7.94 -4.16 -3.97
C SER A 122 7.65 -3.06 -2.96
N MET A 123 7.22 -1.90 -3.46
CA MET A 123 6.76 -0.79 -2.62
C MET A 123 5.52 -1.17 -1.81
N VAL A 124 4.70 -2.08 -2.32
CA VAL A 124 3.51 -2.59 -1.63
C VAL A 124 3.84 -3.88 -0.88
N ARG A 125 3.65 -3.85 0.44
CA ARG A 125 3.89 -5.02 1.30
C ARG A 125 2.86 -6.12 1.03
N LEU A 126 3.32 -7.28 0.55
CA LEU A 126 2.45 -8.42 0.20
C LEU A 126 2.57 -9.60 1.16
N CYS A 127 3.74 -9.78 1.76
CA CYS A 127 4.06 -11.01 2.48
C CYS A 127 4.02 -10.80 4.00
N THR A 128 2.85 -10.43 4.52
CA THR A 128 2.65 -10.28 5.97
C THR A 128 2.51 -11.63 6.67
N THR A 129 1.93 -12.64 6.01
CA THR A 129 1.72 -13.97 6.59
C THR A 129 2.86 -14.95 6.25
N PRO A 130 3.17 -15.94 7.12
CA PRO A 130 4.15 -16.98 6.82
C PRO A 130 3.83 -17.79 5.57
N ARG A 131 2.54 -18.03 5.30
CA ARG A 131 2.07 -18.74 4.11
C ARG A 131 2.38 -17.95 2.83
N HIS A 132 2.14 -16.64 2.84
CA HIS A 132 2.48 -15.76 1.71
C HIS A 132 3.99 -15.65 1.48
N LYS A 133 4.81 -15.61 2.55
CA LYS A 133 6.28 -15.66 2.43
C LYS A 133 6.74 -16.96 1.73
N ARG A 134 6.17 -18.10 2.13
CA ARG A 134 6.46 -19.41 1.49
C ARG A 134 6.02 -19.43 0.03
N LEU A 135 4.85 -18.87 -0.28
CA LEU A 135 4.35 -18.73 -1.65
C LEU A 135 5.32 -17.93 -2.51
N PHE A 136 5.75 -16.74 -2.06
CA PHE A 136 6.69 -15.88 -2.79
C PHE A 136 7.98 -16.60 -3.21
N PHE A 137 8.65 -17.29 -2.27
CA PHE A 137 9.92 -17.96 -2.57
C PHE A 137 9.75 -19.26 -3.37
N LYS A 138 8.64 -19.99 -3.20
CA LYS A 138 8.43 -21.29 -3.88
C LYS A 138 7.73 -21.16 -5.22
N LEU A 139 7.00 -20.07 -5.49
CA LEU A 139 6.18 -19.92 -6.69
C LEU A 139 7.00 -20.08 -7.97
N ARG A 140 8.18 -19.44 -8.08
CA ARG A 140 9.05 -19.54 -9.26
C ARG A 140 9.56 -20.97 -9.50
N LYS A 141 9.94 -21.69 -8.43
CA LYS A 141 10.37 -23.09 -8.48
C LYS A 141 9.24 -24.00 -8.96
N LEU A 142 8.03 -23.81 -8.43
CA LEU A 142 6.85 -24.59 -8.82
C LEU A 142 6.40 -24.31 -10.26
N LYS A 143 6.41 -23.03 -10.70
CA LYS A 143 6.16 -22.65 -12.10
C LYS A 143 7.13 -23.36 -13.05
N GLY A 144 8.43 -23.38 -12.70
CA GLY A 144 9.45 -24.09 -13.47
C GLY A 144 9.23 -25.61 -13.54
N GLN A 145 8.87 -26.25 -12.43
CA GLN A 145 8.54 -27.69 -12.39
C GLN A 145 7.33 -28.04 -13.25
N LEU A 146 6.32 -27.16 -13.27
CA LEU A 146 5.08 -27.34 -14.01
C LEU A 146 5.17 -26.86 -15.48
N ARG A 147 6.37 -26.44 -15.94
CA ARG A 147 6.63 -25.88 -17.28
C ARG A 147 5.69 -24.72 -17.67
N ALA A 148 5.17 -24.00 -16.67
CA ALA A 148 4.33 -22.82 -16.84
C ALA A 148 5.19 -21.55 -16.73
N ILE A 149 6.19 -21.44 -17.61
CA ILE A 149 7.15 -20.32 -17.67
C ILE A 149 6.61 -19.23 -18.61
N GLU A 150 5.29 -19.12 -18.75
CA GLU A 150 4.70 -17.99 -19.44
C GLU A 150 4.58 -16.82 -18.46
N ASP A 151 4.91 -15.61 -18.93
CA ASP A 151 4.80 -14.35 -18.20
C ASP A 151 3.34 -13.86 -18.05
N GLY A 152 2.38 -14.68 -18.52
CA GLY A 152 0.96 -14.44 -18.42
C GLY A 152 0.30 -14.98 -17.15
N ASP A 153 -1.03 -14.91 -17.15
CA ASP A 153 -1.85 -15.53 -16.11
C ASP A 153 -1.72 -17.06 -16.16
N LEU A 154 -1.61 -17.67 -14.99
CA LEU A 154 -1.51 -19.13 -14.85
C LEU A 154 -2.84 -19.80 -15.25
N SER A 155 -2.75 -20.94 -15.93
CA SER A 155 -3.92 -21.79 -16.17
C SER A 155 -4.61 -22.16 -14.85
N PRO A 156 -5.95 -22.16 -14.79
CA PRO A 156 -6.70 -22.48 -13.57
C PRO A 156 -6.26 -23.79 -12.91
N GLU A 157 -5.95 -24.82 -13.71
CA GLU A 157 -5.50 -26.12 -13.20
C GLU A 157 -4.16 -26.03 -12.43
N ILE A 158 -3.28 -25.13 -12.86
CA ILE A 158 -1.96 -24.93 -12.26
C ILE A 158 -2.11 -24.12 -10.97
N VAL A 159 -3.00 -23.12 -10.97
CA VAL A 159 -3.33 -22.34 -9.77
C VAL A 159 -3.85 -23.26 -8.68
N THR A 160 -4.81 -24.14 -8.97
CA THR A 160 -5.37 -25.09 -7.99
C THR A 160 -4.29 -26.04 -7.46
N LYS A 161 -3.42 -26.57 -8.32
CA LYS A 161 -2.30 -27.44 -7.90
C LYS A 161 -1.34 -26.73 -6.93
N ILE A 162 -0.97 -25.50 -7.25
CA ILE A 162 -0.06 -24.68 -6.40
C ILE A 162 -0.75 -24.33 -5.07
N ALA A 163 -2.03 -23.95 -5.13
CA ALA A 163 -2.84 -23.62 -3.96
C ALA A 163 -2.92 -24.79 -2.96
N VAL A 164 -3.22 -26.00 -3.46
CA VAL A 164 -3.28 -27.22 -2.64
C VAL A 164 -1.90 -27.57 -2.07
N GLN A 165 -0.83 -27.47 -2.87
CA GLN A 165 0.52 -27.83 -2.41
C GLN A 165 1.08 -26.87 -1.35
N LEU A 166 0.68 -25.60 -1.37
CA LEU A 166 1.17 -24.57 -0.48
C LEU A 166 0.19 -24.16 0.63
N ASP A 167 -1.00 -24.77 0.67
CA ASP A 167 -2.09 -24.46 1.62
C ASP A 167 -2.46 -22.96 1.64
N VAL A 168 -2.67 -22.42 0.43
CA VAL A 168 -3.04 -21.01 0.18
C VAL A 168 -4.27 -20.92 -0.72
N SER A 169 -4.96 -19.79 -0.70
CA SER A 169 -6.11 -19.58 -1.58
C SER A 169 -5.68 -19.41 -3.04
N GLU A 170 -6.53 -19.84 -3.98
CA GLU A 170 -6.28 -19.63 -5.41
C GLU A 170 -6.16 -18.14 -5.74
N HIS A 171 -6.94 -17.30 -5.06
CA HIS A 171 -6.87 -15.84 -5.19
C HIS A 171 -5.49 -15.29 -4.82
N ASP A 172 -4.88 -15.79 -3.74
CA ASP A 172 -3.53 -15.39 -3.33
C ASP A 172 -2.48 -15.81 -4.36
N VAL A 173 -2.63 -17.00 -4.96
CA VAL A 173 -1.71 -17.50 -6.00
C VAL A 173 -1.78 -16.62 -7.24
N VAL A 174 -2.98 -16.28 -7.71
CA VAL A 174 -3.18 -15.41 -8.87
C VAL A 174 -2.62 -14.01 -8.60
N THR A 175 -2.97 -13.43 -7.44
CA THR A 175 -2.50 -12.10 -7.03
C THR A 175 -0.97 -12.06 -6.92
N MET A 176 -0.36 -13.09 -6.32
CA MET A 176 1.09 -13.19 -6.22
C MET A 176 1.75 -13.37 -7.59
N ASN A 177 1.20 -14.21 -8.48
CA ASN A 177 1.74 -14.40 -9.83
C ASN A 177 1.73 -13.11 -10.64
N ARG A 178 0.60 -12.39 -10.67
CA ARG A 178 0.47 -11.13 -11.42
C ARG A 178 1.46 -10.08 -10.95
N ARG A 179 1.73 -10.02 -9.64
CA ARG A 179 2.71 -9.08 -9.11
C ARG A 179 4.13 -9.54 -9.41
N MET A 180 4.43 -10.84 -9.25
CA MET A 180 5.74 -11.40 -9.59
C MET A 180 6.07 -11.36 -11.09
N ALA A 181 5.09 -11.10 -11.96
CA ALA A 181 5.28 -10.97 -13.40
C ALA A 181 6.05 -9.70 -13.80
N GLY A 182 6.05 -8.63 -12.99
CA GLY A 182 6.78 -7.42 -13.31
C GLY A 182 7.06 -6.52 -12.11
N PRO A 183 8.18 -5.74 -12.13
CA PRO A 183 8.47 -4.78 -11.08
C PRO A 183 7.46 -3.64 -11.07
N ASP A 184 7.42 -2.89 -9.96
CA ASP A 184 6.67 -1.65 -9.88
C ASP A 184 7.25 -0.63 -10.88
N HIS A 185 6.42 -0.13 -11.81
CA HIS A 185 6.85 0.82 -12.83
C HIS A 185 6.68 2.26 -12.35
N SER A 186 7.65 3.12 -12.68
CA SER A 186 7.55 4.55 -12.41
C SER A 186 6.56 5.20 -13.37
N LEU A 187 5.63 5.99 -12.85
CA LEU A 187 4.73 6.80 -13.67
C LEU A 187 5.46 7.89 -14.45
N ASN A 188 6.67 8.26 -14.03
CA ASN A 188 7.50 9.25 -14.70
C ASN A 188 8.44 8.60 -15.72
N ALA A 189 8.38 7.28 -15.91
CA ALA A 189 9.15 6.64 -16.95
C ALA A 189 8.61 7.08 -18.33
N PRO A 190 9.49 7.40 -19.28
CA PRO A 190 9.06 7.72 -20.63
C PRO A 190 8.46 6.48 -21.29
N ILE A 191 7.41 6.67 -22.09
CA ILE A 191 6.72 5.57 -22.79
C ILE A 191 7.54 5.09 -23.99
N ALA A 192 8.23 6.02 -24.67
CA ALA A 192 9.11 5.74 -25.81
C ALA A 192 10.50 6.32 -25.56
N GLU A 193 11.55 5.71 -26.13
CA GLU A 193 12.94 6.12 -25.90
C GLU A 193 13.24 7.56 -26.33
N ASP A 194 12.56 8.04 -27.38
CA ASP A 194 12.69 9.41 -27.93
C ASP A 194 11.49 10.32 -27.59
N GLY A 195 10.52 9.83 -26.81
CA GLY A 195 9.32 10.57 -26.45
C GLY A 195 9.49 11.41 -25.18
N GLU A 196 8.85 12.58 -25.14
CA GLU A 196 8.71 13.36 -23.90
C GLU A 196 7.57 12.85 -23.00
N ASP A 197 6.65 12.06 -23.57
CA ASP A 197 5.46 11.55 -22.90
C ASP A 197 5.81 10.52 -21.81
N GLN A 198 5.23 10.73 -20.63
CA GLN A 198 5.37 9.87 -19.46
C GLN A 198 4.08 9.07 -19.22
N TRP A 199 4.17 7.96 -18.50
CA TRP A 199 2.99 7.15 -18.15
C TRP A 199 1.91 7.92 -17.40
N GLN A 200 2.28 8.89 -16.58
CA GLN A 200 1.34 9.75 -15.86
C GLN A 200 0.45 10.59 -16.79
N ASP A 201 0.93 10.96 -17.98
CA ASP A 201 0.21 11.85 -18.90
C ASP A 201 -1.00 11.15 -19.54
N TRP A 202 -0.98 9.82 -19.55
CA TRP A 202 -2.05 8.96 -20.09
C TRP A 202 -3.03 8.48 -19.02
N LEU A 203 -2.80 8.84 -17.75
CA LEU A 203 -3.67 8.43 -16.67
C LEU A 203 -4.98 9.25 -16.71
N VAL A 204 -6.09 8.56 -16.95
CA VAL A 204 -7.42 9.18 -16.97
C VAL A 204 -7.87 9.45 -15.53
N ASP A 205 -8.25 10.70 -15.24
CA ASP A 205 -8.93 11.05 -14.00
C ASP A 205 -10.37 10.49 -14.02
N PRO A 206 -10.76 9.63 -13.07
CA PRO A 206 -12.14 9.12 -12.98
C PRO A 206 -13.16 10.17 -12.52
N ALA A 207 -12.73 11.38 -12.15
CA ALA A 207 -13.63 12.46 -11.78
C ALA A 207 -14.60 12.84 -12.93
N GLU A 208 -15.79 13.31 -12.57
CA GLU A 208 -16.71 13.87 -13.55
C GLU A 208 -16.09 15.09 -14.24
N SER A 209 -16.43 15.30 -15.51
CA SER A 209 -15.97 16.49 -16.24
C SER A 209 -16.55 17.75 -15.60
N VAL A 210 -15.78 18.85 -15.67
CA VAL A 210 -16.21 20.16 -15.15
C VAL A 210 -17.54 20.60 -15.76
N GLU A 211 -17.80 20.27 -17.03
CA GLU A 211 -19.06 20.56 -17.70
C GLU A 211 -20.24 19.79 -17.10
N THR A 212 -20.02 18.51 -16.78
CA THR A 212 -21.02 17.64 -16.15
C THR A 212 -21.31 18.12 -14.73
N GLU A 213 -20.27 18.41 -13.95
CA GLU A 213 -20.41 18.95 -12.60
C GLU A 213 -21.16 20.29 -12.60
N LEU A 214 -20.79 21.21 -13.50
CA LEU A 214 -21.45 22.50 -13.64
C LEU A 214 -22.91 22.34 -14.07
N GLY A 215 -23.19 21.46 -15.03
CA GLY A 215 -24.54 21.13 -15.48
C GLY A 215 -25.40 20.59 -14.35
N ASN A 216 -24.89 19.59 -13.63
CA ASN A 216 -25.55 19.00 -12.45
C ASN A 216 -25.82 20.06 -11.39
N ARG A 217 -24.86 20.97 -11.12
CA ARG A 217 -25.02 22.04 -10.14
C ARG A 217 -26.05 23.09 -10.56
N GLN A 218 -26.05 23.50 -11.82
CA GLN A 218 -27.03 24.44 -12.37
C GLN A 218 -28.44 23.83 -12.36
N GLU A 219 -28.57 22.58 -12.79
CA GLU A 219 -29.82 21.85 -12.77
C GLU A 219 -30.34 21.68 -11.34
N PHE A 220 -29.48 21.29 -10.40
CA PHE A 220 -29.83 21.16 -8.99
C PHE A 220 -30.33 22.49 -8.41
N ASN A 221 -29.64 23.61 -8.72
CA ASN A 221 -30.05 24.94 -8.28
C ASN A 221 -31.41 25.35 -8.89
N ALA A 222 -31.62 25.12 -10.17
CA ALA A 222 -32.89 25.41 -10.84
C ALA A 222 -34.03 24.59 -10.23
N ARG A 223 -33.84 23.27 -10.05
CA ARG A 223 -34.80 22.38 -9.39
C ARG A 223 -35.08 22.83 -7.95
N ARG A 224 -34.06 23.27 -7.21
CA ARG A 224 -34.19 23.79 -5.85
C ARG A 224 -35.04 25.06 -5.81
N VAL A 225 -34.79 26.01 -6.71
CA VAL A 225 -35.60 27.25 -6.81
C VAL A 225 -37.06 26.92 -7.11
N LEU A 226 -37.32 26.04 -8.08
CA LEU A 226 -38.68 25.57 -8.41
C LEU A 226 -39.36 24.90 -7.23
N MET A 227 -38.62 24.05 -6.50
CA MET A 227 -39.13 23.36 -5.32
C MET A 227 -39.51 24.35 -4.21
N TRP A 228 -38.68 25.36 -3.94
CA TRP A 228 -39.00 26.39 -2.94
C TRP A 228 -40.20 27.24 -3.36
N ALA A 229 -40.30 27.65 -4.62
CA ALA A 229 -41.49 28.34 -5.12
C ALA A 229 -42.76 27.48 -4.99
N ALA A 230 -42.67 26.18 -5.24
CA ALA A 230 -43.77 25.25 -5.02
C ALA A 230 -44.13 25.06 -3.54
N MET A 231 -43.14 25.16 -2.63
CA MET A 231 -43.36 25.08 -1.18
C MET A 231 -44.21 26.23 -0.62
N ASP A 232 -44.27 27.38 -1.30
CA ASP A 232 -45.12 28.52 -0.89
C ASP A 232 -46.62 28.26 -1.14
N HIS A 233 -46.98 27.31 -2.00
CA HIS A 233 -48.36 26.88 -2.20
C HIS A 233 -48.87 25.91 -1.12
N LEU A 234 -47.98 25.40 -0.27
CA LEU A 234 -48.33 24.51 0.83
C LEU A 234 -48.73 25.33 2.06
N SER A 235 -49.69 24.81 2.84
CA SER A 235 -49.97 25.41 4.15
C SER A 235 -48.77 25.26 5.09
N GLU A 236 -48.64 26.15 6.09
CA GLU A 236 -47.54 26.13 7.05
C GLU A 236 -47.36 24.76 7.72
N ARG A 237 -48.48 24.10 8.07
CA ARG A 237 -48.51 22.76 8.63
C ARG A 237 -48.03 21.68 7.65
N GLU A 238 -48.44 21.75 6.38
CA GLU A 238 -47.98 20.83 5.33
C GLU A 238 -46.48 21.01 5.04
N ARG A 239 -46.01 22.26 4.97
CA ARG A 239 -44.61 22.62 4.74
C ARG A 239 -43.70 22.12 5.86
N HIS A 240 -44.10 22.29 7.12
CA HIS A 240 -43.33 21.82 8.27
C HIS A 240 -43.23 20.29 8.30
N ILE A 241 -44.34 19.57 8.10
CA ILE A 241 -44.35 18.09 8.07
C ILE A 241 -43.45 17.57 6.95
N LEU A 242 -43.50 18.17 5.75
CA LEU A 242 -42.67 17.75 4.62
C LEU A 242 -41.18 18.04 4.86
N THR A 243 -40.85 19.19 5.44
CA THR A 243 -39.46 19.60 5.71
C THR A 243 -38.78 18.66 6.70
N GLU A 244 -39.43 18.39 7.83
CA GLU A 244 -38.91 17.52 8.88
C GLU A 244 -38.75 16.06 8.45
N ARG A 245 -39.53 15.61 7.45
CA ARG A 245 -39.51 14.23 6.96
C ARG A 245 -38.64 13.97 5.74
N ARG A 246 -38.43 14.97 4.89
CA ARG A 246 -37.82 14.77 3.56
C ARG A 246 -36.63 15.69 3.27
N LEU A 247 -36.56 16.86 3.89
CA LEU A 247 -35.53 17.88 3.65
C LEU A 247 -34.48 17.94 4.76
N ARG A 248 -34.72 17.30 5.90
CA ARG A 248 -33.76 17.18 7.01
C ARG A 248 -32.86 15.97 6.83
N GLU A 249 -31.55 16.11 7.10
CA GLU A 249 -30.56 15.01 7.01
C GLU A 249 -30.93 13.79 7.85
N ARG A 250 -31.55 14.03 9.02
CA ARG A 250 -32.11 13.02 9.90
C ARG A 250 -33.62 13.19 9.96
N PRO A 251 -34.40 12.46 9.15
CA PRO A 251 -35.84 12.63 9.08
C PRO A 251 -36.52 12.16 10.37
N LEU A 252 -37.47 12.94 10.89
CA LEU A 252 -38.24 12.58 12.07
C LEU A 252 -39.22 11.43 11.78
N LYS A 253 -39.52 10.62 12.82
CA LYS A 253 -40.51 9.55 12.70
C LYS A 253 -41.93 10.13 12.73
N LEU A 254 -42.89 9.40 12.13
CA LEU A 254 -44.29 9.80 12.13
C LEU A 254 -44.87 9.98 13.55
N ASP A 255 -44.40 9.18 14.51
CA ASP A 255 -44.87 9.21 15.91
C ASP A 255 -44.44 10.48 16.66
N GLU A 256 -43.25 10.99 16.35
CA GLU A 256 -42.70 12.23 16.94
C GLU A 256 -43.48 13.45 16.44
N LEU A 257 -43.77 13.48 15.13
CA LEU A 257 -44.61 14.52 14.54
C LEU A 257 -46.07 14.40 15.02
N ALA A 258 -46.57 13.17 15.24
CA ALA A 258 -47.93 12.90 15.72
C ALA A 258 -48.12 13.48 17.12
N SER A 259 -47.12 13.28 17.97
CA SER A 259 -47.04 13.84 19.31
C SER A 259 -46.97 15.37 19.29
N HIS A 260 -46.17 15.97 18.40
CA HIS A 260 -46.03 17.42 18.26
C HIS A 260 -47.35 18.11 17.84
N TYR A 261 -48.11 17.52 16.92
CA TYR A 261 -49.35 18.09 16.39
C TYR A 261 -50.63 17.59 17.08
N GLY A 262 -50.52 16.70 18.08
CA GLY A 262 -51.66 16.12 18.78
C GLY A 262 -52.63 15.33 17.87
N VAL A 263 -52.11 14.67 16.83
CA VAL A 263 -52.91 13.91 15.84
C VAL A 263 -52.42 12.48 15.70
N SER A 264 -53.25 11.60 15.13
CA SER A 264 -52.84 10.22 14.87
C SER A 264 -51.70 10.13 13.84
N ARG A 265 -50.89 9.09 13.95
CA ARG A 265 -49.82 8.76 13.00
C ARG A 265 -50.30 8.73 11.55
N GLU A 266 -51.47 8.13 11.34
CA GLU A 266 -52.09 8.01 10.02
C GLU A 266 -52.51 9.38 9.47
N ARG A 267 -52.94 10.30 10.34
CA ARG A 267 -53.30 11.66 9.91
C ARG A 267 -52.09 12.40 9.35
N ILE A 268 -50.90 12.21 9.93
CA ILE A 268 -49.66 12.82 9.41
C ILE A 268 -49.26 12.22 8.07
N ARG A 269 -49.39 10.90 7.91
CA ARG A 269 -49.15 10.24 6.62
C ARG A 269 -50.05 10.82 5.52
N GLN A 270 -51.35 11.00 5.81
CA GLN A 270 -52.30 11.62 4.88
C GLN A 270 -51.93 13.06 4.52
N ILE A 271 -51.50 13.85 5.51
CA ILE A 271 -51.08 15.24 5.28
C ILE A 271 -49.80 15.28 4.44
N GLU A 272 -48.84 14.39 4.68
CA GLU A 272 -47.63 14.26 3.86
C GLU A 272 -47.97 13.89 2.41
N GLU A 273 -48.81 12.87 2.18
CA GLU A 273 -49.19 12.45 0.83
C GLU A 273 -49.93 13.54 0.07
N ARG A 274 -50.82 14.27 0.76
CA ARG A 274 -51.52 15.41 0.18
C ARG A 274 -50.56 16.56 -0.14
N ALA A 275 -49.65 16.87 0.78
CA ALA A 275 -48.63 17.90 0.61
C ALA A 275 -47.71 17.57 -0.57
N PHE A 276 -47.30 16.31 -0.69
CA PHE A 276 -46.46 15.83 -1.78
C PHE A 276 -47.17 15.92 -3.13
N ARG A 277 -48.45 15.53 -3.21
CA ARG A 277 -49.25 15.66 -4.44
C ARG A 277 -49.41 17.12 -4.86
N LYS A 278 -49.73 18.01 -3.91
CA LYS A 278 -49.81 19.47 -4.17
C LYS A 278 -48.47 20.03 -4.65
N LEU A 279 -47.35 19.59 -4.07
CA LEU A 279 -46.02 20.01 -4.47
C LEU A 279 -45.69 19.55 -5.90
N GLN A 280 -46.04 18.31 -6.27
CA GLN A 280 -45.88 17.82 -7.64
C GLN A 280 -46.70 18.62 -8.65
N GLU A 281 -47.97 18.91 -8.35
CA GLU A 281 -48.85 19.73 -9.19
C GLU A 281 -48.32 21.17 -9.34
N ALA A 282 -47.85 21.77 -8.25
CA ALA A 282 -47.26 23.11 -8.26
C ALA A 282 -45.96 23.14 -9.08
N VAL A 283 -45.05 22.17 -8.90
CA VAL A 283 -43.82 22.07 -9.73
C VAL A 283 -44.17 21.86 -11.19
N GLY A 284 -45.15 21.02 -11.53
CA GLY A 284 -45.60 20.81 -12.91
C GLY A 284 -46.22 22.06 -13.56
N THR A 285 -46.79 22.96 -12.76
CA THR A 285 -47.37 24.24 -13.22
C THR A 285 -46.31 25.32 -13.40
N ILE A 286 -45.29 25.35 -12.52
CA ILE A 286 -44.21 26.34 -12.51
C ILE A 286 -43.09 25.95 -13.49
N ALA A 287 -42.87 24.66 -13.72
CA ALA A 287 -41.81 24.18 -14.60
C ALA A 287 -42.07 24.58 -16.06
N PRO A 288 -41.09 25.18 -16.74
CA PRO A 288 -41.21 25.47 -18.17
C PRO A 288 -41.32 24.17 -18.98
N ARG A 289 -42.12 24.16 -20.05
CA ARG A 289 -42.27 23.00 -20.94
C ARG A 289 -40.90 22.57 -21.50
N PRO A 290 -40.64 21.26 -21.64
CA PRO A 290 -39.37 20.76 -22.17
C PRO A 290 -39.15 21.31 -23.59
N GLY A 291 -38.12 22.14 -23.76
CA GLY A 291 -37.80 22.81 -25.03
C GLY A 291 -37.95 24.34 -25.03
N ALA A 292 -38.49 24.96 -23.97
CA ALA A 292 -38.42 26.41 -23.80
C ALA A 292 -36.97 26.81 -23.44
N LYS A 293 -36.41 27.82 -24.14
CA LYS A 293 -35.15 28.46 -23.74
C LYS A 293 -35.22 28.83 -22.26
N GLN A 294 -34.11 28.63 -21.54
CA GLN A 294 -33.97 28.88 -20.09
C GLN A 294 -34.84 30.06 -19.65
N PRO A 295 -35.65 29.90 -18.58
CA PRO A 295 -36.45 31.01 -18.08
C PRO A 295 -35.51 32.21 -17.82
N PRO A 296 -35.94 33.44 -18.17
CA PRO A 296 -35.14 34.63 -17.91
C PRO A 296 -34.78 34.63 -16.42
N ALA A 297 -33.49 34.76 -16.13
CA ALA A 297 -32.91 34.63 -14.79
C ALA A 297 -33.91 35.11 -13.72
N LEU A 298 -34.59 34.16 -13.06
CA LEU A 298 -35.39 34.46 -11.88
C LEU A 298 -34.39 35.08 -10.91
N GLN A 299 -34.52 36.39 -10.69
CA GLN A 299 -33.54 37.24 -10.01
C GLN A 299 -33.05 36.55 -8.75
N MET A 300 -31.82 36.02 -8.80
CA MET A 300 -31.20 35.28 -7.69
C MET A 300 -30.98 36.16 -6.44
N ASP A 301 -31.14 37.48 -6.58
CA ASP A 301 -31.02 38.46 -5.51
C ASP A 301 -32.21 38.48 -4.53
N ALA A 302 -33.37 37.91 -4.90
CA ALA A 302 -34.59 37.90 -4.08
C ALA A 302 -34.64 36.77 -3.04
N LEU A 303 -33.66 35.86 -2.99
CA LEU A 303 -33.58 34.83 -1.94
C LEU A 303 -33.04 35.41 -0.62
N PRO A 304 -33.61 35.06 0.55
CA PRO A 304 -33.08 35.49 1.85
C PRO A 304 -31.61 35.08 1.99
N ALA A 305 -30.79 35.90 2.67
CA ALA A 305 -29.33 35.77 2.69
C ALA A 305 -28.80 34.39 3.13
N ALA A 306 -29.56 33.67 3.96
CA ALA A 306 -29.25 32.29 4.38
C ALA A 306 -29.46 31.21 3.28
N MET A 307 -30.05 31.58 2.14
CA MET A 307 -30.43 30.70 1.04
C MET A 307 -29.80 31.06 -0.31
N ARG A 308 -28.95 32.10 -0.36
CA ARG A 308 -28.08 32.33 -1.51
C ARG A 308 -27.08 31.17 -1.59
N PRO A 309 -26.76 30.63 -2.79
CA PRO A 309 -25.66 29.69 -2.89
C PRO A 309 -24.42 30.38 -2.32
N MET A 310 -23.71 29.70 -1.42
CA MET A 310 -22.41 30.17 -0.97
C MET A 310 -21.58 30.35 -2.25
N VAL A 311 -21.34 31.61 -2.64
CA VAL A 311 -20.40 31.89 -3.73
C VAL A 311 -19.13 31.24 -3.26
N ALA A 312 -18.71 30.18 -3.98
CA ALA A 312 -17.44 29.54 -3.69
C ALA A 312 -16.40 30.68 -3.64
N PRO A 313 -15.64 30.83 -2.55
CA PRO A 313 -14.61 31.85 -2.48
C PRO A 313 -13.74 31.77 -3.76
N PRO A 314 -13.24 32.91 -4.27
CA PRO A 314 -12.45 32.93 -5.50
C PRO A 314 -11.36 31.87 -5.42
N ALA A 315 -11.16 31.21 -6.56
CA ALA A 315 -10.34 30.03 -6.73
C ALA A 315 -8.99 30.10 -6.00
N ILE A 316 -8.58 28.94 -5.47
CA ILE A 316 -7.24 28.64 -4.98
C ILE A 316 -6.89 29.42 -3.70
N ALA A 317 -7.50 29.05 -2.58
CA ALA A 317 -6.69 28.95 -1.38
C ALA A 317 -5.74 27.79 -1.66
N GLU A 318 -4.47 28.09 -1.94
CA GLU A 318 -3.39 27.11 -1.97
C GLU A 318 -3.66 26.10 -0.86
N ALA A 319 -4.08 24.89 -1.23
CA ALA A 319 -3.87 23.76 -0.38
C ALA A 319 -2.35 23.68 -0.31
N ARG A 320 -1.74 24.41 0.63
CA ARG A 320 -0.47 24.02 1.22
C ARG A 320 -0.72 22.60 1.62
N VAL A 321 -0.32 21.67 0.75
CA VAL A 321 0.06 20.33 1.13
C VAL A 321 0.91 20.59 2.35
N ARG A 322 0.35 20.33 3.54
CA ARG A 322 1.17 20.40 4.75
C ARG A 322 2.34 19.51 4.39
N PRO A 323 3.60 20.01 4.38
CA PRO A 323 4.71 19.11 4.22
C PRO A 323 4.46 18.02 5.25
N PHE A 324 4.44 16.77 4.80
CA PHE A 324 4.43 15.64 5.69
C PHE A 324 5.68 15.83 6.55
N ALA A 325 5.51 16.45 7.71
CA ALA A 325 6.57 16.55 8.69
C ALA A 325 6.76 15.10 9.12
N PRO A 326 7.90 14.46 8.81
CA PRO A 326 8.18 13.17 9.39
C PRO A 326 8.14 13.43 10.89
N GLN A 327 7.14 12.88 11.58
CA GLN A 327 7.24 12.75 13.01
C GLN A 327 8.51 11.94 13.21
N GLN A 328 9.58 12.59 13.69
CA GLN A 328 10.74 11.85 14.15
C GLN A 328 10.18 10.88 15.18
N PRO A 329 10.32 9.56 14.96
CA PRO A 329 9.93 8.62 15.98
C PRO A 329 10.68 9.01 17.25
N ASP A 330 9.96 9.10 18.36
CA ASP A 330 10.56 9.20 19.68
C ASP A 330 11.41 7.94 19.87
N TRP A 331 12.71 8.04 19.57
CA TRP A 331 13.65 6.92 19.60
C TRP A 331 13.80 6.34 21.01
N ASP A 332 13.37 7.09 22.04
CA ASP A 332 13.35 6.62 23.44
C ASP A 332 12.10 5.76 23.74
N GLN A 333 11.05 5.82 22.90
CA GLN A 333 9.83 5.01 23.02
C GLN A 333 9.72 3.87 22.00
N VAL A 334 10.59 3.81 20.98
CA VAL A 334 10.73 2.61 20.15
C VAL A 334 11.48 1.56 20.97
N ALA A 335 10.75 0.88 21.85
CA ALA A 335 11.21 -0.34 22.47
C ALA A 335 11.76 -1.24 21.36
N ASN A 336 13.05 -1.56 21.47
CA ASN A 336 13.74 -2.50 20.59
C ASN A 336 12.84 -3.73 20.36
N PRO A 337 12.32 -3.97 19.14
CA PRO A 337 11.45 -5.11 18.87
C PRO A 337 12.15 -6.47 19.08
N TYR A 338 13.44 -6.45 19.44
CA TYR A 338 14.24 -7.60 19.84
C TYR A 338 14.52 -7.69 21.36
N SER A 339 13.85 -6.90 22.21
CA SER A 339 13.98 -6.98 23.68
C SER A 339 13.12 -8.06 24.34
N GLY A 340 12.32 -8.80 23.56
CA GLY A 340 11.61 -9.99 24.02
C GLY A 340 12.44 -11.24 23.77
N ALA A 341 12.53 -12.14 24.75
CA ALA A 341 13.12 -13.47 24.60
C ALA A 341 12.52 -14.17 23.36
N PHE A 342 13.34 -14.36 22.32
CA PHE A 342 12.94 -15.10 21.13
C PHE A 342 12.96 -16.61 21.43
N PRO A 343 11.97 -17.37 20.93
CA PRO A 343 11.86 -18.80 21.20
C PRO A 343 13.08 -19.57 20.66
N PRO A 344 13.43 -20.72 21.28
CA PRO A 344 14.57 -21.52 20.86
C PRO A 344 14.28 -22.17 19.50
N ARG A 345 15.25 -22.10 18.57
CA ARG A 345 15.18 -22.52 17.15
C ARG A 345 14.02 -21.90 16.37
N PRO A 346 14.27 -21.12 15.29
CA PRO A 346 13.17 -20.73 14.41
C PRO A 346 12.59 -21.98 13.76
N GLU A 347 11.26 -22.14 13.79
CA GLU A 347 10.47 -23.06 12.95
C GLU A 347 10.53 -22.64 11.47
N ALA A 348 11.72 -22.30 10.97
CA ALA A 348 11.99 -21.94 9.60
C ALA A 348 12.31 -23.19 8.77
N ASP A 349 11.52 -24.26 8.93
CA ASP A 349 11.63 -25.48 8.12
C ASP A 349 11.37 -25.21 6.63
N TRP A 350 10.76 -24.07 6.29
CA TRP A 350 10.60 -23.63 4.90
C TRP A 350 11.89 -23.11 4.25
N ALA A 351 12.89 -22.69 5.03
CA ALA A 351 14.15 -22.09 4.56
C ALA A 351 15.27 -23.13 4.35
N LEU A 352 14.95 -24.42 4.56
CA LEU A 352 15.92 -25.51 4.69
C LEU A 352 16.29 -26.25 3.40
N GLU A 353 15.59 -25.98 2.30
CA GLU A 353 15.95 -26.62 1.03
C GLU A 353 16.99 -25.78 0.27
N PRO A 354 18.02 -26.43 -0.31
CA PRO A 354 19.04 -25.73 -1.07
C PRO A 354 18.41 -25.04 -2.28
N VAL A 355 18.52 -23.71 -2.33
CA VAL A 355 18.36 -22.93 -3.57
C VAL A 355 19.63 -23.22 -4.40
N ILE A 356 19.62 -24.35 -5.12
CA ILE A 356 20.65 -24.67 -6.11
C ILE A 356 20.04 -24.50 -7.49
N ALA A 357 20.65 -23.57 -8.22
CA ALA A 357 20.77 -23.45 -9.68
C ALA A 357 19.53 -23.68 -10.55
N GLY A 358 19.08 -22.58 -11.17
CA GLY A 358 18.33 -22.51 -12.42
C GLY A 358 18.60 -21.15 -13.03
#